data_AF-A0A853EM94-F1
#
_entry.id   AF-A0A853EM94-F1
#
_cell.length_a   1.000
_cell.length_b   1.000
_cell.length_c   1.000
_cell.angle_alpha   90.00
_cell.angle_beta   90.00
_cell.angle_gamma   90.00
#
_symmetry.space_group_name_H-M   'P 1'
#
loop_
_entity.id
_entity.type
_entity.pdbx_description
1 polymer ?
#
loop_
_entity_poly.entity_id
_entity_poly.type
_entity_poly.pdbx_seq_one_letter_code
_entity_poly.pdbx_strand_id
1 'polypeptide(L)'
;MREILDDGAALVLVRDGDQLLGTIDQAGLDQLELHEDTGGGAVGRGSAISAGQVCTVLPAAAVTTELTGPAAAEAMSRARAVSRWLVLIEAGQMRGAVPTGAR
;
A
#
# COMPACT_ATOMS: atom_id res chain seq x y z
N MET A 1 -9.77 9.71 0.84
CA MET A 1 -8.57 8.84 0.91
C MET A 1 -7.45 9.51 1.66
N ARG A 2 -7.00 10.71 1.23
CA ARG A 2 -6.00 11.49 1.99
C ARG A 2 -6.43 11.69 3.45
N GLU A 3 -7.67 12.13 3.67
CA GLU A 3 -8.27 12.26 5.02
C GLU A 3 -8.18 10.97 5.86
N ILE A 4 -8.31 9.78 5.26
CA ILE A 4 -8.25 8.50 6.00
C ILE A 4 -6.83 8.25 6.54
N LEU A 5 -5.81 8.58 5.75
CA LEU A 5 -4.41 8.46 6.16
C LEU A 5 -4.05 9.55 7.18
N ASP A 6 -4.57 10.77 7.01
CA ASP A 6 -4.40 11.87 7.95
C ASP A 6 -5.07 11.58 9.31
N ASP A 7 -6.20 10.86 9.30
CA ASP A 7 -6.90 10.37 10.49
C ASP A 7 -6.19 9.17 11.17
N GLY A 8 -5.01 8.80 10.69
CA GLY A 8 -4.12 7.83 11.33
C GLY A 8 -4.12 6.44 10.73
N ALA A 9 -4.82 6.20 9.61
CA ALA A 9 -4.64 4.95 8.88
C ALA A 9 -3.23 4.91 8.27
N ALA A 10 -2.51 3.80 8.46
CA ALA A 10 -1.17 3.68 7.89
C ALA A 10 -1.17 3.15 6.44
N LEU A 11 -2.27 2.52 6.01
CA LEU A 11 -2.42 1.87 4.71
C LEU A 11 -3.88 1.88 4.27
N VAL A 12 -4.12 2.17 2.99
CA VAL A 12 -5.39 1.97 2.30
C VAL A 12 -5.23 0.83 1.29
N LEU A 13 -6.12 -0.15 1.32
CA LEU A 13 -6.18 -1.22 0.33
C LEU A 13 -7.17 -0.84 -0.78
N VAL A 14 -6.77 -1.02 -2.04
CA VAL A 14 -7.59 -0.72 -3.22
C VAL A 14 -8.09 -2.03 -3.81
N ARG A 15 -9.41 -2.18 -3.91
CA ARG A 15 -10.07 -3.35 -4.48
C ARG A 15 -11.02 -2.97 -5.60
N ASP A 16 -11.18 -3.85 -6.58
CA ASP A 16 -12.27 -3.84 -7.55
C ASP A 16 -13.02 -5.17 -7.45
N GLY A 17 -14.28 -5.12 -7.01
CA GLY A 17 -15.00 -6.33 -6.61
C GLY A 17 -14.20 -7.11 -5.56
N ASP A 18 -13.93 -8.40 -5.79
CA ASP A 18 -13.11 -9.25 -4.92
C ASP A 18 -11.61 -9.23 -5.26
N GLN A 19 -11.21 -8.48 -6.29
CA GLN A 19 -9.83 -8.37 -6.71
C GLN A 19 -9.10 -7.29 -5.89
N LEU A 20 -8.03 -7.69 -5.21
CA LEU A 20 -7.09 -6.74 -4.61
C LEU A 20 -6.20 -6.16 -5.72
N LEU A 21 -6.33 -4.85 -5.98
CA LEU A 21 -5.55 -4.15 -7.00
C LEU A 21 -4.20 -3.69 -6.45
N GLY A 22 -4.16 -3.26 -5.19
CA GLY A 22 -2.94 -2.75 -4.59
C GLY A 22 -3.16 -1.97 -3.31
N THR A 23 -2.20 -1.12 -3.01
CA THR A 23 -2.14 -0.36 -1.76
C THR A 23 -1.76 1.09 -1.98
N ILE A 24 -2.24 1.95 -1.07
CA ILE A 24 -1.90 3.36 -1.01
C ILE A 24 -1.49 3.68 0.43
N ASP A 25 -0.32 4.29 0.60
CA ASP A 25 0.14 4.79 1.88
C ASP A 25 0.74 6.20 1.73
N GLN A 26 1.10 6.80 2.85
CA GLN A 26 1.58 8.17 2.89
C GLN A 26 2.83 8.37 2.01
N ALA A 27 3.82 7.49 2.08
CA ALA A 27 5.04 7.69 1.30
C ALA A 27 4.82 7.47 -0.21
N GLY A 28 3.82 6.69 -0.63
CA GLY A 28 3.38 6.63 -2.03
C GLY A 28 2.75 7.95 -2.50
N LEU A 29 2.01 8.63 -1.62
CA LEU A 29 1.46 9.96 -1.90
C LEU A 29 2.56 11.03 -1.96
N ASP A 30 3.46 11.04 -0.98
CA ASP A 30 4.56 12.02 -0.91
C ASP A 30 5.47 11.92 -2.16
N GLN A 31 5.73 10.70 -2.65
CA GLN A 31 6.48 10.50 -3.90
C GLN A 31 5.79 11.14 -5.10
N LEU A 32 4.46 11.01 -5.21
CA LEU A 32 3.73 11.58 -6.34
C LEU A 32 3.72 13.11 -6.30
N GLU A 33 3.60 13.71 -5.11
CA GLU A 33 3.66 15.18 -4.94
C GLU A 33 5.04 15.75 -5.31
N LEU A 34 6.12 15.04 -4.96
CA LEU A 34 7.49 15.43 -5.36
C LEU A 34 7.68 15.42 -6.89
N HIS A 35 7.02 14.49 -7.58
CA HIS A 35 7.07 14.39 -9.05
C HIS A 35 6.22 15.46 -9.74
N GLU A 36 5.10 15.90 -9.16
CA GLU A 36 4.29 17.00 -9.69
C GLU A 36 5.03 18.35 -9.59
N ASP A 37 5.77 18.59 -8.51
CA ASP A 37 6.55 19.83 -8.32
C ASP A 37 7.74 19.98 -9.29
N THR A 38 8.21 18.88 -9.90
CA THR A 38 9.32 18.89 -10.88
C THR A 38 8.87 18.95 -12.35
N GLY A 39 7.57 18.80 -12.63
CA GLY A 39 6.97 18.91 -13.97
C GLY A 39 6.30 20.26 -14.16
N GLY A 40 6.93 21.17 -14.91
CA GLY A 40 6.46 22.53 -15.14
C GLY A 40 4.99 22.64 -15.61
N GLY A 41 4.11 22.93 -14.67
CA GLY A 41 2.71 23.28 -14.89
C GLY A 41 2.02 23.31 -13.54
N ALA A 42 1.46 24.45 -13.17
CA ALA A 42 0.74 24.63 -11.91
C ALA A 42 -0.53 23.76 -11.89
N VAL A 43 -0.34 22.48 -11.57
CA VAL A 43 -1.41 21.60 -11.11
C VAL A 43 -1.65 22.05 -9.67
N GLY A 44 -2.55 23.03 -9.52
CA GLY A 44 -2.83 23.66 -8.23
C GLY A 44 -3.20 22.63 -7.17
N ARG A 45 -2.82 22.94 -5.92
CA ARG A 45 -3.29 22.25 -4.71
C ARG A 45 -4.79 21.95 -4.83
N GLY A 46 -5.15 20.74 -5.24
CA GLY A 46 -6.53 20.41 -5.59
C GLY A 46 -6.76 19.65 -6.90
N SER A 47 -5.73 19.33 -7.70
CA SER A 47 -5.93 18.34 -8.76
C SER A 47 -6.23 16.98 -8.13
N ALA A 48 -7.37 16.42 -8.51
CA ALA A 48 -7.85 15.17 -7.94
C ALA A 48 -6.91 14.03 -8.37
N ILE A 49 -5.97 13.66 -7.49
CA ILE A 49 -5.14 12.49 -7.66
C ILE A 49 -6.05 11.26 -7.67
N SER A 50 -6.12 10.57 -8.81
CA SER A 50 -6.92 9.35 -8.93
C SER A 50 -6.24 8.20 -8.21
N ALA A 51 -7.03 7.24 -7.71
CA ALA A 51 -6.50 6.03 -7.09
C ALA A 51 -5.55 5.28 -8.04
N GLY A 52 -5.80 5.30 -9.36
CA GLY A 52 -4.92 4.66 -10.34
C GLY A 52 -3.52 5.30 -10.45
N GLN A 53 -3.36 6.57 -10.07
CA GLN A 53 -2.06 7.25 -10.09
C GLN A 53 -1.20 6.94 -8.86
N VAL A 54 -1.81 6.50 -7.75
CA VAL A 54 -1.12 6.27 -6.47
C VAL A 54 -1.11 4.79 -6.09
N CYS A 55 -2.08 4.02 -6.58
CA CYS A 55 -2.22 2.61 -6.26
C CYS A 55 -0.99 1.86 -6.73
N THR A 56 -0.19 1.46 -5.77
CA THR A 56 0.96 0.60 -6.02
C THR A 56 0.46 -0.83 -6.05
N VAL A 57 0.73 -1.54 -7.15
CA VAL A 57 0.41 -2.97 -7.26
C VAL A 57 1.06 -3.71 -6.10
N LEU A 58 0.26 -4.49 -5.36
CA LEU A 58 0.77 -5.29 -4.25
C LEU A 58 1.34 -6.60 -4.80
N PRO A 59 2.66 -6.86 -4.67
CA PRO A 59 3.24 -8.11 -5.16
C PRO A 59 2.69 -9.32 -4.40
N ALA A 60 2.57 -10.47 -5.07
CA ALA A 60 2.10 -11.70 -4.42
C ALA A 60 2.95 -12.10 -3.19
N ALA A 61 4.27 -11.81 -3.22
CA ALA A 61 5.17 -12.06 -2.09
C ALA A 61 4.90 -11.17 -0.86
N ALA A 62 4.10 -10.11 -1.02
CA ALA A 62 3.64 -9.21 0.04
C ALA A 62 2.23 -9.57 0.57
N VAL A 63 1.71 -10.74 0.19
CA VAL A 63 0.45 -11.29 0.67
C VAL A 63 0.73 -12.64 1.34
N THR A 64 0.11 -12.90 2.49
CA THR A 64 0.27 -14.16 3.21
C THR A 64 -1.03 -14.63 3.85
N THR A 65 -1.14 -15.94 4.01
CA THR A 65 -2.13 -16.59 4.89
C THR A 65 -1.50 -17.07 6.21
N GLU A 66 -0.18 -16.94 6.33
CA GLU A 66 0.59 -17.41 7.47
C GLU A 66 0.58 -16.37 8.59
N LEU A 67 -0.07 -16.70 9.71
CA LEU A 67 -0.23 -15.79 10.84
C LEU A 67 0.91 -15.88 11.87
N THR A 68 1.51 -17.08 12.03
CA THR A 68 2.42 -17.36 13.13
C THR A 68 3.58 -18.28 12.74
N GLY A 69 4.59 -18.34 13.60
CA GLY A 69 5.70 -19.27 13.48
C GLY A 69 6.70 -18.94 12.37
N PRO A 70 7.54 -19.92 11.98
CA PRO A 70 8.60 -19.72 10.99
C PRO A 70 8.06 -19.25 9.63
N ALA A 71 6.89 -19.72 9.21
CA ALA A 71 6.28 -19.36 7.93
C ALA A 71 5.89 -17.88 7.87
N ALA A 72 5.39 -17.30 8.97
CA ALA A 72 5.10 -15.88 9.07
C ALA A 72 6.38 -15.02 9.03
N ALA A 73 7.46 -15.49 9.67
CA ALA A 73 8.75 -14.81 9.60
C ALA A 73 9.34 -14.83 8.18
N GLU A 74 9.21 -15.95 7.47
CA GLU A 74 9.63 -16.06 6.09
C GLU A 74 8.80 -15.14 5.17
N ALA A 75 7.47 -15.09 5.37
CA ALA A 75 6.59 -14.18 4.65
C ALA A 75 7.00 -12.71 4.87
N MET A 76 7.31 -12.31 6.11
CA MET A 76 7.84 -10.98 6.41
C MET A 76 9.15 -10.70 5.67
N SER A 77 10.07 -11.66 5.64
CA SER A 77 11.34 -11.52 4.92
C SER A 77 11.15 -11.34 3.42
N ARG A 78 10.27 -12.14 2.79
CA ARG A 78 9.97 -12.02 1.36
C ARG A 78 9.26 -10.70 1.04
N ALA A 79 8.27 -10.32 1.85
CA ALA A 79 7.53 -9.08 1.67
C ALA A 79 8.43 -7.85 1.78
N ARG A 80 9.34 -7.82 2.77
CA ARG A 80 10.29 -6.72 2.96
C ARG A 80 11.16 -6.43 1.73
N ALA A 81 11.46 -7.44 0.91
CA ALA A 81 12.28 -7.25 -0.28
C ALA A 81 11.55 -6.51 -1.41
N VAL A 82 10.21 -6.47 -1.38
CA VAL A 82 9.38 -5.98 -2.49
C VAL A 82 8.29 -4.99 -2.08
N SER A 83 8.05 -4.82 -0.78
CA SER A 83 6.95 -4.02 -0.25
C SER A 83 7.22 -3.53 1.18
N ARG A 84 6.69 -2.35 1.49
CA ARG A 84 6.64 -1.78 2.85
C ARG A 84 5.60 -2.43 3.74
N TRP A 85 4.67 -3.17 3.14
CA TRP A 85 3.53 -3.81 3.80
C TRP A 85 3.47 -5.30 3.50
N LEU A 86 3.13 -6.09 4.51
CA LEU A 86 2.67 -7.47 4.38
C LEU A 86 1.19 -7.51 4.70
N VAL A 87 0.37 -7.98 3.75
CA VAL A 87 -1.08 -8.11 3.91
C VAL A 87 -1.44 -9.53 4.27
N LEU A 88 -2.26 -9.68 5.31
CA LEU A 88 -2.78 -10.95 5.80
C LEU A 88 -4.17 -11.22 5.21
N ILE A 89 -4.32 -12.39 4.62
CA ILE A 89 -5.59 -12.94 4.15
C ILE A 89 -5.89 -14.22 4.93
N GLU A 90 -7.11 -14.37 5.41
CA GLU A 90 -7.58 -15.58 6.09
C GLU A 90 -8.95 -15.96 5.52
N ALA A 91 -9.14 -17.22 5.13
CA ALA A 91 -10.37 -17.71 4.49
C ALA A 91 -10.84 -16.85 3.29
N GLY A 92 -9.88 -16.35 2.50
CA GLY A 92 -10.15 -15.47 1.35
C GLY A 92 -10.58 -14.04 1.74
N GLN A 93 -10.54 -13.69 3.02
CA GLN A 93 -10.88 -12.36 3.53
C GLN A 93 -9.63 -11.66 4.04
N MET A 94 -9.50 -10.37 3.75
CA MET A 94 -8.44 -9.55 4.31
C MET A 94 -8.65 -9.38 5.82
N ARG A 95 -7.58 -9.61 6.59
CA ARG A 95 -7.59 -9.48 8.06
C ARG A 95 -6.83 -8.28 8.56
N GLY A 96 -5.78 -7.88 7.87
CA GLY A 96 -5.00 -6.71 8.22
C GLY A 96 -3.73 -6.60 7.39
N ALA A 97 -2.92 -5.59 7.73
CA ALA A 97 -1.60 -5.39 7.16
C ALA A 97 -0.62 -4.99 8.25
N VAL A 98 0.63 -5.39 8.10
CA VAL A 98 1.72 -5.03 9.01
C VAL A 98 2.88 -4.40 8.25
N PRO A 99 3.58 -3.42 8.84
CA PRO A 99 4.75 -2.83 8.22
C PRO A 99 5.90 -3.84 8.21
N THR A 100 6.53 -4.04 7.06
CA THR A 100 7.70 -4.91 6.90
C THR A 100 8.99 -4.24 7.40
N GLY A 101 8.95 -2.91 7.56
CA GLY A 101 10.07 -2.03 7.86
C GLY A 101 10.99 -1.76 6.66
N ALA A 102 10.57 -2.12 5.44
CA ALA A 102 11.23 -1.63 4.23
C ALA A 102 11.12 -0.10 4.15
N ARG A 103 12.08 0.54 3.46
CA ARG A 103 12.13 2.00 3.31
C ARG A 103 11.40 2.43 2.05
#